data_AF-A0A8H9WV93-F1
#
_entry.id   AF-A0A8H9WV93-F1
#
_cell.length_a   1.000
_cell.length_b   1.000
_cell.length_c   1.000
_cell.angle_alpha   90.00
_cell.angle_beta   90.00
_cell.angle_gamma   90.00
#
_symmetry.space_group_name_H-M   'P 1'
#
loop_
_entity.id
_entity.type
_entity.pdbx_description
1 polymer ?
#
loop_
_entity_poly.entity_id
_entity_poly.type
_entity_poly.pdbx_seq_one_letter_code
_entity_poly.pdbx_strand_id
1 'polypeptide(L)'
;MLTREQKQEIVAVGLLALALFVLLSLVPVAIVGERSGEWFPSGNIVGPVGATAGALLKAFLGVSAFIVPGLLTFGGLRVGGWLSRDWTSKLSVFAAGLLLIGPVATWVLLDGPDNAAGWLGAVLGSPMVDFIGFVGTLLVLGAAVVALSVGTLGWNPLGSVGRGVVVGGEAAGRTARVLADKGKELAEARAQAVAERAEEAAEAERAAQVAGPVPGLEPEWMESPEGVDELETEVSEADEPQPDETEADEPDPEELDPDGSDLGEPEPDESDLGES
;
A
#
# COMPACT_ATOMS: atom_id res chain seq x y z
N MET A 1 -16.18 -26.52 44.82
CA MET A 1 -15.02 -26.79 43.92
C MET A 1 -15.54 -26.80 42.49
N LEU A 2 -14.92 -26.06 41.57
CA LEU A 2 -15.36 -26.00 40.15
C LEU A 2 -15.03 -27.31 39.42
N THR A 3 -15.94 -27.78 38.57
CA THR A 3 -15.69 -28.94 37.69
C THR A 3 -14.66 -28.59 36.60
N ARG A 4 -14.06 -29.61 35.97
CA ARG A 4 -13.11 -29.37 34.87
C ARG A 4 -13.78 -28.65 33.69
N GLU A 5 -15.03 -29.03 33.38
CA GLU A 5 -15.84 -28.41 32.33
C GLU A 5 -16.12 -26.94 32.64
N GLN A 6 -16.55 -26.62 33.87
CA GLN A 6 -16.77 -25.23 34.29
C GLN A 6 -15.49 -24.39 34.20
N LYS A 7 -14.34 -24.93 34.62
CA LYS A 7 -13.06 -24.23 34.47
C LYS A 7 -12.74 -23.95 32.99
N GLN A 8 -12.95 -24.94 32.13
CA GLN A 8 -12.71 -24.84 30.69
C GLN A 8 -13.63 -23.79 30.03
N GLU A 9 -14.92 -23.77 30.38
CA GLU A 9 -15.87 -22.77 29.92
C GLU A 9 -15.49 -21.36 30.36
N ILE A 10 -15.09 -21.18 31.62
CA ILE A 10 -14.65 -19.87 32.13
C ILE A 10 -13.42 -19.36 31.36
N VAL A 11 -12.44 -20.23 31.09
CA VAL A 11 -11.26 -19.84 30.28
C VAL A 11 -11.65 -19.51 28.84
N ALA A 12 -12.55 -20.29 28.23
CA ALA A 12 -13.03 -20.04 26.87
C ALA A 12 -13.72 -18.67 26.75
N VAL A 13 -14.65 -18.38 27.66
CA VAL A 13 -15.34 -17.08 27.72
C VAL A 13 -14.34 -15.96 28.00
N GLY A 14 -13.38 -16.15 28.91
CA GLY A 14 -12.32 -15.19 29.19
C GLY A 14 -11.48 -14.86 27.96
N LEU A 15 -11.09 -15.87 27.16
CA LEU A 15 -10.35 -15.66 25.91
C LEU A 15 -11.16 -14.92 24.86
N LEU A 16 -12.47 -15.17 24.75
CA LEU A 16 -13.34 -14.45 23.83
C LEU A 16 -13.59 -13.01 24.26
N ALA A 17 -13.77 -12.77 25.57
CA ALA A 17 -13.85 -11.43 26.12
C ALA A 17 -12.55 -10.66 25.88
N LEU A 18 -11.39 -11.31 26.06
CA LEU A 18 -10.09 -10.72 25.75
C LEU A 18 -9.93 -10.45 24.25
N ALA A 19 -10.36 -11.36 23.37
CA ALA A 19 -10.35 -11.15 21.93
C ALA A 19 -11.15 -9.90 21.54
N LEU A 20 -12.36 -9.76 22.10
CA LEU A 20 -13.21 -8.58 21.87
C LEU A 20 -12.58 -7.31 22.43
N PHE A 21 -12.02 -7.37 23.64
CA PHE A 21 -11.29 -6.25 24.25
C PHE A 21 -10.15 -5.77 23.34
N VAL A 22 -9.30 -6.68 22.86
CA VAL A 22 -8.18 -6.35 21.98
C VAL A 22 -8.69 -5.78 20.65
N LEU A 23 -9.74 -6.34 20.07
CA LEU A 23 -10.33 -5.83 18.84
C LEU A 23 -10.81 -4.38 19.00
N LEU A 24 -11.60 -4.11 20.05
CA LEU A 24 -12.14 -2.77 20.33
C LEU A 24 -11.05 -1.76 20.73
N SER A 25 -9.92 -2.24 21.24
CA SER A 25 -8.72 -1.46 21.55
C SER A 25 -7.94 -1.06 20.28
N LEU A 26 -7.91 -1.93 19.27
CA LEU A 26 -7.17 -1.68 18.01
C LEU A 26 -7.95 -0.79 17.03
N VAL A 27 -9.28 -0.91 17.02
CA VAL A 27 -10.15 -0.21 16.07
C VAL A 27 -10.21 1.29 16.40
N PRO A 28 -9.81 2.19 15.48
CA PRO A 28 -9.89 3.63 15.70
C PRO A 28 -11.35 4.08 15.67
N VAL A 29 -11.77 4.89 16.64
CA VAL A 29 -13.15 5.40 16.72
C VAL A 29 -13.53 6.37 15.61
N ALA A 30 -12.56 6.90 14.86
CA ALA A 30 -12.81 7.79 13.73
C ALA A 30 -13.77 7.18 12.68
N ILE A 31 -13.84 5.84 12.59
CA ILE A 31 -14.78 5.15 11.70
C ILE A 31 -16.25 5.24 12.16
N VAL A 32 -16.49 5.55 13.45
CA VAL A 32 -17.83 5.61 14.06
C VAL A 32 -18.52 6.94 13.76
N GLY A 33 -17.76 7.98 13.39
CA GLY A 33 -18.28 9.28 12.96
C GLY A 33 -17.44 10.45 13.46
N GLU A 34 -17.75 11.65 12.95
CA GLU A 34 -16.98 12.88 13.21
C GLU A 34 -16.96 13.30 14.69
N ARG A 35 -18.03 13.01 15.45
CA ARG A 35 -18.12 13.31 16.89
C ARG A 35 -17.51 12.24 17.80
N SER A 36 -16.93 11.19 17.23
CA SER A 36 -16.38 10.08 18.02
C SER A 36 -15.26 10.51 18.97
N GLY A 37 -14.48 11.54 18.62
CA GLY A 37 -13.43 12.08 19.49
C GLY A 37 -13.94 12.69 20.79
N GLU A 38 -15.18 13.20 20.83
CA GLU A 38 -15.80 13.74 22.04
C GLU A 38 -16.24 12.61 22.99
N TRP A 39 -16.79 11.53 22.42
CA TRP A 39 -17.31 10.40 23.20
C TRP A 39 -16.22 9.41 23.60
N PHE A 40 -15.14 9.34 22.83
CA PHE A 40 -14.02 8.44 23.04
C PHE A 40 -12.68 9.20 22.96
N PRO A 41 -12.33 9.98 23.99
CA PRO A 41 -11.10 10.80 23.99
C PRO A 41 -9.82 9.99 23.82
N SER A 42 -9.84 8.72 24.21
CA SER A 42 -8.70 7.80 24.07
C SER A 42 -8.53 7.19 22.67
N GLY A 43 -9.35 7.58 21.69
CA GLY A 43 -9.26 7.12 20.29
C GLY A 43 -9.72 5.68 20.03
N ASN A 44 -10.20 4.97 21.05
CA ASN A 44 -10.74 3.60 20.99
C ASN A 44 -11.98 3.48 21.90
N ILE A 45 -12.77 2.41 21.71
CA ILE A 45 -14.04 2.20 22.44
C ILE A 45 -13.83 1.78 23.91
N VAL A 46 -12.69 1.17 24.22
CA VAL A 46 -12.41 0.57 25.53
C VAL A 46 -11.97 1.62 26.56
N GLY A 47 -11.24 2.66 26.15
CA GLY A 47 -10.70 3.68 27.04
C GLY A 47 -9.16 3.72 27.08
N PRO A 48 -8.56 4.34 28.11
CA PRO A 48 -7.10 4.50 28.21
C PRO A 48 -6.32 3.18 28.21
N VAL A 49 -6.82 2.16 28.92
CA VAL A 49 -6.17 0.84 28.96
C VAL A 49 -6.16 0.20 27.56
N GLY A 50 -7.26 0.36 26.82
CA GLY A 50 -7.33 -0.07 25.42
C GLY A 50 -6.40 0.72 24.52
N ALA A 51 -6.21 2.02 24.76
CA ALA A 51 -5.27 2.83 23.99
C ALA A 51 -3.84 2.30 24.16
N THR A 52 -3.42 2.08 25.40
CA THR A 52 -2.07 1.55 25.71
C THR A 52 -1.88 0.15 25.15
N ALA A 53 -2.84 -0.77 25.35
CA ALA A 53 -2.75 -2.12 24.82
C ALA A 53 -2.67 -2.11 23.28
N GLY A 54 -3.51 -1.31 22.63
CA GLY A 54 -3.54 -1.18 21.17
C GLY A 54 -2.26 -0.56 20.62
N ALA A 55 -1.71 0.44 21.31
CA ALA A 55 -0.42 1.06 20.96
C ALA A 55 0.73 0.07 21.09
N LEU A 56 0.81 -0.71 22.18
CA LEU A 56 1.84 -1.73 22.36
C LEU A 56 1.76 -2.82 21.29
N LEU A 57 0.55 -3.30 20.98
CA LEU A 57 0.35 -4.29 19.92
C LEU A 57 0.77 -3.75 18.55
N LYS A 58 0.38 -2.53 18.20
CA LYS A 58 0.77 -1.90 16.93
C LYS A 58 2.27 -1.58 16.89
N ALA A 59 2.86 -1.14 18.00
CA ALA A 59 4.30 -0.92 18.09
C ALA A 59 5.09 -2.23 17.86
N PHE A 60 4.58 -3.37 18.32
CA PHE A 60 5.25 -4.65 18.15
C PHE A 60 4.98 -5.32 16.79
N LEU A 61 3.70 -5.38 16.37
CA LEU A 61 3.21 -6.17 15.22
C LEU A 61 2.77 -5.31 14.03
N GLY A 62 2.69 -3.99 14.21
CA GLY A 62 2.16 -3.09 13.20
C GLY A 62 0.69 -3.38 12.87
N VAL A 63 0.34 -3.30 11.59
CA VAL A 63 -0.98 -3.63 11.06
C VAL A 63 -1.36 -5.09 11.32
N SER A 64 -0.38 -5.99 11.45
CA SER A 64 -0.64 -7.40 11.76
C SER A 64 -1.21 -7.63 13.16
N ALA A 65 -1.21 -6.61 14.04
CA ALA A 65 -1.91 -6.63 15.32
C ALA A 65 -3.39 -7.01 15.20
N PHE A 66 -4.05 -6.70 14.07
CA PHE A 66 -5.45 -7.06 13.82
C PHE A 66 -5.68 -8.58 13.68
N ILE A 67 -4.62 -9.39 13.56
CA ILE A 67 -4.71 -10.85 13.55
C ILE A 67 -4.83 -11.40 14.99
N VAL A 68 -4.32 -10.67 16.00
CA VAL A 68 -4.30 -11.11 17.41
C VAL A 68 -5.71 -11.43 17.94
N PRO A 69 -6.75 -10.58 17.75
CA PRO A 69 -8.11 -10.93 18.15
C PRO A 69 -8.59 -12.25 17.55
N GLY A 70 -8.33 -12.47 16.25
CA GLY A 70 -8.70 -13.72 15.58
C GLY A 70 -8.03 -14.95 16.20
N LEU A 71 -6.73 -14.83 16.52
CA LEU A 71 -6.00 -15.91 17.18
C LEU A 71 -6.56 -16.22 18.58
N LEU A 72 -6.88 -15.19 19.36
CA LEU A 72 -7.54 -15.33 20.67
C LEU A 72 -8.93 -15.94 20.54
N THR A 73 -9.70 -15.57 19.51
CA THR A 73 -11.00 -16.17 19.21
C THR A 73 -10.86 -17.66 18.93
N PHE A 74 -9.94 -18.08 18.07
CA PHE A 74 -9.70 -19.50 17.81
C PHE A 74 -9.20 -20.23 19.06
N GLY A 75 -8.37 -19.58 19.89
CA GLY A 75 -7.97 -20.09 21.20
C GLY A 75 -9.18 -20.36 22.11
N GLY A 76 -10.08 -19.37 22.24
CA GLY A 76 -11.30 -19.48 23.04
C GLY A 76 -12.23 -20.59 22.53
N LEU A 77 -12.46 -20.66 21.22
CA LEU A 77 -13.28 -21.71 20.59
C LEU A 77 -12.67 -23.11 20.76
N ARG A 78 -11.34 -23.23 20.71
CA ARG A 78 -10.61 -24.48 20.96
C ARG A 78 -10.77 -24.93 22.40
N VAL A 79 -10.54 -24.02 23.35
CA VAL A 79 -10.66 -24.30 24.78
C VAL A 79 -12.10 -24.62 25.12
N GLY A 80 -13.09 -23.91 24.59
CA GLY A 80 -14.51 -24.20 24.84
C GLY A 80 -15.02 -25.50 24.21
N GLY A 81 -14.28 -26.07 23.26
CA GLY A 81 -14.76 -27.23 22.48
C GLY A 81 -15.94 -26.87 21.57
N TRP A 82 -16.14 -25.59 21.27
CA TRP A 82 -17.29 -25.09 20.49
C TRP A 82 -17.09 -25.21 18.98
N LEU A 83 -15.86 -25.49 18.55
CA LEU A 83 -15.51 -25.69 17.15
C LEU A 83 -14.63 -26.95 17.00
N SER A 84 -14.74 -27.62 15.85
CA SER A 84 -13.99 -28.85 15.59
C SER A 84 -12.49 -28.66 15.83
N ARG A 85 -11.89 -29.59 16.58
CA ARG A 85 -10.49 -29.47 17.03
C ARG A 85 -9.52 -29.37 15.85
N ASP A 86 -9.78 -30.11 14.78
CA ASP A 86 -8.93 -30.13 13.59
C ASP A 86 -8.96 -28.78 12.86
N TRP A 87 -10.16 -28.23 12.63
CA TRP A 87 -10.31 -26.95 11.96
C TRP A 87 -9.75 -25.81 12.80
N THR A 88 -10.05 -25.78 14.10
CA THR A 88 -9.53 -24.73 14.99
C THR A 88 -8.01 -24.79 15.09
N SER A 89 -7.40 -25.99 15.12
CA SER A 89 -5.94 -26.14 15.06
C SER A 89 -5.37 -25.52 13.79
N LYS A 90 -5.94 -25.85 12.63
CA LYS A 90 -5.51 -25.33 11.34
C LYS A 90 -5.61 -23.81 11.27
N LEU A 91 -6.72 -23.24 11.72
CA LEU A 91 -6.94 -21.78 11.73
C LEU A 91 -6.03 -21.08 12.73
N SER A 92 -5.79 -21.64 13.92
CA SER A 92 -4.83 -21.09 14.88
C SER A 92 -3.41 -21.09 14.33
N VAL A 93 -2.97 -22.19 13.71
CA VAL A 93 -1.62 -22.27 13.09
C VAL A 93 -1.51 -21.31 11.91
N PHE A 94 -2.56 -21.19 11.09
CA PHE A 94 -2.61 -20.25 9.98
C PHE A 94 -2.51 -18.80 10.49
N ALA A 95 -3.33 -18.43 11.48
CA ALA A 95 -3.31 -17.09 12.07
C ALA A 95 -1.96 -16.78 12.74
N ALA A 96 -1.38 -17.74 13.47
CA ALA A 96 -0.05 -17.58 14.08
C ALA A 96 1.06 -17.43 13.03
N GLY A 97 1.00 -18.21 11.94
CA GLY A 97 1.93 -18.07 10.82
C GLY A 97 1.80 -16.71 10.13
N LEU A 98 0.57 -16.21 9.92
CA LEU A 98 0.35 -14.86 9.41
C LEU A 98 0.84 -13.78 10.38
N LEU A 99 0.79 -14.03 11.68
CA LEU A 99 1.31 -13.11 12.70
C LEU A 99 2.83 -12.96 12.65
N LEU A 100 3.53 -13.98 12.14
CA LEU A 100 4.97 -13.95 11.90
C LEU A 100 5.31 -13.34 10.53
N ILE A 101 4.60 -13.75 9.49
CA ILE A 101 4.86 -13.30 8.11
C ILE A 101 4.37 -11.87 7.89
N GLY A 102 3.23 -11.50 8.46
CA GLY A 102 2.54 -10.24 8.25
C GLY A 102 3.38 -9.01 8.56
N PRO A 103 4.03 -8.90 9.74
CA PRO A 103 4.89 -7.77 10.07
C PRO A 103 6.03 -7.59 9.06
N VAL A 104 6.68 -8.69 8.67
CA VAL A 104 7.79 -8.69 7.70
C VAL A 104 7.31 -8.29 6.31
N ALA A 105 6.21 -8.88 5.85
CA ALA A 105 5.59 -8.50 4.58
C ALA A 105 5.18 -7.02 4.58
N THR A 106 4.63 -6.52 5.69
CA THR A 106 4.26 -5.11 5.82
C THR A 106 5.48 -4.21 5.70
N TRP A 107 6.59 -4.56 6.36
CA TRP A 107 7.85 -3.81 6.27
C TRP A 107 8.38 -3.74 4.83
N VAL A 108 8.41 -4.88 4.15
CA VAL A 108 8.94 -5.00 2.78
C VAL A 108 8.04 -4.31 1.76
N LEU A 109 6.71 -4.48 1.84
CA LEU A 109 5.79 -3.99 0.81
C LEU A 109 5.46 -2.50 0.93
N LEU A 110 5.46 -1.95 2.16
CA LEU A 110 5.11 -0.55 2.38
C LEU A 110 6.32 0.38 2.49
N ASP A 111 7.53 -0.13 2.26
CA ASP A 111 8.79 0.63 2.34
C ASP A 111 9.08 1.18 3.75
N GLY A 112 8.92 0.31 4.75
CA GLY A 112 9.41 0.57 6.11
C GLY A 112 8.79 1.72 6.94
N PRO A 113 7.56 2.24 6.74
CA PRO A 113 7.01 3.22 7.67
C PRO A 113 6.96 2.61 9.08
N ASP A 114 7.67 3.25 10.02
CA ASP A 114 8.01 2.73 11.35
C ASP A 114 6.80 2.17 12.12
N ASN A 115 5.62 2.77 11.92
CA ASN A 115 4.40 2.41 12.61
C ASN A 115 3.57 1.30 11.95
N ALA A 116 3.77 1.03 10.65
CA ALA A 116 2.92 0.08 9.93
C ALA A 116 3.38 -1.37 10.09
N ALA A 117 4.69 -1.61 10.10
CA ALA A 117 5.25 -2.95 10.24
C ALA A 117 5.47 -3.38 11.69
N GLY A 118 5.56 -2.41 12.60
CA GLY A 118 5.98 -2.63 13.97
C GLY A 118 7.44 -3.09 14.07
N TRP A 119 7.91 -3.19 15.31
CA TRP A 119 9.27 -3.60 15.65
C TRP A 119 9.64 -4.96 15.07
N LEU A 120 8.74 -5.95 15.15
CA LEU A 120 9.02 -7.31 14.66
C LEU A 120 9.26 -7.32 13.14
N GLY A 121 8.48 -6.52 12.39
CA GLY A 121 8.63 -6.37 10.96
C GLY A 121 9.97 -5.73 10.60
N ALA A 122 10.37 -4.67 11.32
CA ALA A 122 11.64 -3.99 11.10
C ALA A 122 12.85 -4.88 11.40
N VAL A 123 12.84 -5.57 12.55
CA VAL A 123 13.95 -6.43 13.00
C VAL A 123 14.18 -7.64 12.08
N LEU A 124 13.12 -8.19 11.49
CA LEU A 124 13.24 -9.34 10.59
C LEU A 124 13.31 -8.95 9.11
N GLY A 125 12.63 -7.87 8.72
CA GLY A 125 12.54 -7.40 7.34
C GLY A 125 13.85 -6.82 6.81
N SER A 126 14.50 -5.93 7.57
CA SER A 126 15.79 -5.33 7.21
C SER A 126 16.83 -6.39 6.88
N PRO A 127 17.20 -7.31 7.80
CA PRO A 127 18.24 -8.28 7.49
C PRO A 127 17.85 -9.20 6.33
N MET A 128 16.56 -9.58 6.18
CA MET A 128 16.16 -10.38 5.03
C MET A 128 16.44 -9.68 3.69
N VAL A 129 16.08 -8.40 3.57
CA VAL A 129 16.34 -7.61 2.38
C VAL A 129 17.84 -7.37 2.19
N ASP A 130 18.59 -7.17 3.25
CA ASP A 130 20.04 -6.99 3.18
C ASP A 130 20.78 -8.27 2.72
N PHE A 131 20.34 -9.45 3.17
CA PHE A 131 20.98 -10.73 2.84
C PHE A 131 20.61 -11.29 1.47
N ILE A 132 19.35 -11.18 1.04
CA ILE A 132 18.82 -11.87 -0.15
C ILE A 132 18.26 -10.88 -1.19
N GLY A 133 18.22 -9.58 -0.86
CA GLY A 133 17.62 -8.54 -1.69
C GLY A 133 16.10 -8.50 -1.59
N PHE A 134 15.53 -7.38 -2.02
CA PHE A 134 14.08 -7.14 -2.02
C PHE A 134 13.29 -8.25 -2.72
N VAL A 135 13.69 -8.63 -3.94
CA VAL A 135 13.01 -9.66 -4.74
C VAL A 135 13.12 -11.03 -4.06
N GLY A 136 14.29 -11.38 -3.51
CA GLY A 136 14.49 -12.63 -2.80
C GLY A 136 13.59 -12.74 -1.56
N THR A 137 13.49 -11.66 -0.78
CA THR A 137 12.60 -11.57 0.37
C THR A 137 11.14 -11.73 -0.02
N LEU A 138 10.67 -11.07 -1.09
CA LEU A 138 9.31 -11.24 -1.60
C LEU A 138 9.02 -12.69 -2.04
N LEU A 139 9.97 -13.35 -2.69
CA LEU A 139 9.82 -14.76 -3.08
C LEU A 139 9.72 -15.67 -1.85
N VAL A 140 10.55 -15.45 -0.83
CA VAL A 140 10.51 -16.22 0.42
C VAL A 140 9.19 -15.99 1.15
N LEU A 141 8.74 -14.74 1.28
CA LEU A 141 7.45 -14.41 1.91
C LEU A 141 6.29 -15.03 1.13
N GLY A 142 6.28 -14.91 -0.20
CA GLY A 142 5.28 -15.51 -1.06
C GLY A 142 5.23 -17.04 -0.90
N ALA A 143 6.40 -17.70 -0.93
CA ALA A 143 6.51 -19.13 -0.69
C ALA A 143 6.02 -19.52 0.71
N ALA A 144 6.34 -18.73 1.74
CA ALA A 144 5.89 -18.96 3.11
C ALA A 144 4.37 -18.86 3.23
N VAL A 145 3.74 -17.85 2.61
CA VAL A 145 2.26 -17.72 2.59
C VAL A 145 1.61 -18.90 1.86
N VAL A 146 2.17 -19.32 0.72
CA VAL A 146 1.67 -20.49 -0.03
C VAL A 146 1.81 -21.77 0.82
N ALA A 147 2.98 -22.02 1.39
CA ALA A 147 3.24 -23.18 2.24
C ALA A 147 2.33 -23.18 3.47
N LEU A 148 2.12 -22.02 4.10
CA LEU A 148 1.22 -21.87 5.24
C LEU A 148 -0.24 -22.16 4.83
N SER A 149 -0.69 -21.65 3.69
CA SER A 149 -2.04 -21.87 3.17
C SER A 149 -2.31 -23.35 2.84
N VAL A 150 -1.36 -23.99 2.15
CA VAL A 150 -1.45 -25.41 1.78
C VAL A 150 -1.37 -26.30 3.03
N GLY A 151 -0.42 -26.03 3.93
CA GLY A 151 -0.17 -26.85 5.11
C GLY A 151 -1.29 -26.78 6.15
N THR A 152 -2.02 -25.67 6.23
CA THR A 152 -3.09 -25.49 7.23
C THR A 152 -4.47 -25.73 6.63
N LEU A 153 -4.83 -24.97 5.60
CA LEU A 153 -6.18 -24.98 5.02
C LEU A 153 -6.35 -26.08 3.97
N GLY A 154 -5.27 -26.71 3.51
CA GLY A 154 -5.31 -27.61 2.35
C GLY A 154 -5.66 -26.90 1.05
N TRP A 155 -5.58 -25.56 1.05
CA TRP A 155 -5.89 -24.73 -0.11
C TRP A 155 -4.60 -24.31 -0.81
N ASN A 156 -4.51 -24.55 -2.12
CA ASN A 156 -3.39 -24.12 -2.94
C ASN A 156 -3.73 -22.79 -3.64
N PRO A 157 -3.25 -21.64 -3.12
CA PRO A 157 -3.55 -20.31 -3.68
C PRO A 157 -3.05 -20.15 -5.13
N LEU A 158 -1.91 -20.76 -5.48
CA LEU A 158 -1.37 -20.72 -6.85
C LEU A 158 -2.31 -21.43 -7.83
N GLY A 159 -2.94 -22.53 -7.39
CA GLY A 159 -3.91 -23.26 -8.20
C GLY A 159 -5.22 -22.50 -8.44
N SER A 160 -5.59 -21.56 -7.58
CA SER A 160 -6.73 -20.65 -7.79
C SER A 160 -6.38 -19.45 -8.65
N VAL A 161 -5.20 -18.85 -8.48
CA VAL A 161 -4.74 -17.72 -9.32
C VAL A 161 -4.50 -18.19 -10.75
N GLY A 162 -3.87 -19.34 -10.95
CA GLY A 162 -3.67 -19.93 -12.28
C GLY A 162 -4.98 -20.20 -13.01
N ARG A 163 -6.01 -20.70 -12.31
CA ARG A 163 -7.35 -20.86 -12.88
C ARG A 163 -8.03 -19.52 -13.16
N GLY A 164 -7.85 -18.52 -12.31
CA GLY A 164 -8.37 -17.17 -12.51
C GLY A 164 -7.76 -16.46 -13.73
N VAL A 165 -6.46 -16.61 -13.97
CA VAL A 165 -5.76 -16.04 -15.14
C VAL A 165 -6.18 -16.75 -16.43
N VAL A 166 -6.37 -18.07 -16.41
CA VAL A 166 -6.86 -18.81 -17.58
C VAL A 166 -8.29 -18.40 -17.94
N VAL A 167 -9.18 -18.31 -16.95
CA VAL A 167 -10.58 -17.89 -17.18
C VAL A 167 -10.66 -16.41 -17.58
N GLY A 168 -9.82 -15.54 -17.00
CA GLY A 168 -9.72 -14.12 -17.36
C GLY A 168 -9.13 -13.91 -18.76
N GLY A 169 -8.13 -14.71 -19.15
CA GLY A 169 -7.52 -14.69 -20.47
C GLY A 169 -8.47 -15.17 -21.57
N GLU A 170 -9.29 -16.19 -21.31
CA GLU A 170 -10.32 -16.63 -22.25
C GLU A 170 -11.46 -15.61 -22.41
N ALA A 171 -11.80 -14.88 -21.35
CA ALA A 171 -12.79 -13.80 -21.41
C ALA A 171 -12.25 -12.59 -22.19
N ALA A 172 -10.99 -12.19 -21.94
CA ALA A 172 -10.30 -11.13 -22.67
C ALA A 172 -10.08 -11.49 -24.15
N GLY A 173 -9.78 -12.75 -24.46
CA GLY A 173 -9.67 -13.25 -25.84
C GLY A 173 -11.00 -13.22 -26.59
N ARG A 174 -12.13 -13.45 -25.90
CA ARG A 174 -13.48 -13.35 -26.49
C ARG A 174 -13.89 -11.90 -26.74
N THR A 175 -13.60 -10.97 -25.83
CA THR A 175 -13.89 -9.55 -26.04
C THR A 175 -13.00 -8.92 -27.11
N ALA A 176 -11.74 -9.34 -27.21
CA ALA A 176 -10.83 -8.91 -28.28
C ALA A 176 -11.33 -9.33 -29.67
N ARG A 177 -11.87 -10.56 -29.82
CA ARG A 177 -12.44 -11.02 -31.10
C ARG A 177 -13.69 -10.24 -31.49
N VAL A 178 -14.60 -9.99 -30.55
CA VAL A 178 -15.82 -9.21 -30.81
C VAL A 178 -15.50 -7.75 -31.19
N LEU A 179 -14.48 -7.15 -30.59
CA LEU A 179 -14.00 -5.81 -30.96
C LEU A 179 -13.32 -5.79 -32.32
N ALA A 180 -12.55 -6.83 -32.65
CA ALA A 180 -11.91 -6.96 -33.96
C ALA A 180 -12.95 -7.14 -35.09
N ASP A 181 -13.99 -7.94 -34.86
CA ASP A 181 -15.06 -8.16 -35.84
C ASP A 181 -15.90 -6.90 -36.05
N LYS A 182 -16.27 -6.18 -34.97
CA LYS A 182 -16.91 -4.86 -35.09
C LYS A 182 -16.04 -3.80 -35.76
N GLY A 183 -14.72 -3.87 -35.57
CA GLY A 183 -13.77 -2.97 -36.23
C GLY A 183 -13.73 -3.19 -37.75
N LYS A 184 -13.85 -4.44 -38.20
CA LYS A 184 -13.94 -4.77 -39.64
C LYS A 184 -15.23 -4.27 -40.25
N GLU A 185 -16.38 -4.52 -39.62
CA GLU A 185 -17.67 -4.03 -40.10
C GLU A 185 -17.71 -2.50 -40.24
N LEU A 186 -17.11 -1.79 -39.29
CA LEU A 186 -17.07 -0.32 -39.30
C LEU A 186 -16.09 0.23 -40.35
N ALA A 187 -15.01 -0.48 -40.63
CA ALA A 187 -14.08 -0.16 -41.72
C ALA A 187 -14.73 -0.39 -43.10
N GLU A 188 -15.48 -1.48 -43.26
CA GLU A 188 -16.23 -1.79 -44.49
C GLU A 188 -17.34 -0.76 -44.74
N ALA A 189 -18.09 -0.37 -43.70
CA ALA A 189 -19.10 0.68 -43.78
C ALA A 189 -18.50 2.04 -44.18
N ARG A 190 -17.30 2.37 -43.66
CA ARG A 190 -16.60 3.61 -44.03
C ARG A 190 -16.07 3.56 -45.47
N ALA A 191 -15.60 2.40 -45.92
CA ALA A 191 -15.14 2.23 -47.30
C ALA A 191 -16.30 2.39 -48.30
N GLN A 192 -17.48 1.85 -47.98
CA GLN A 192 -18.69 2.03 -48.79
C GLN A 192 -19.15 3.50 -48.85
N ALA A 193 -19.17 4.19 -47.71
CA ALA A 193 -19.54 5.61 -47.67
C ALA A 193 -18.55 6.52 -48.42
N VAL A 194 -17.26 6.16 -48.47
CA VAL A 194 -16.26 6.89 -49.26
C VAL A 194 -16.43 6.62 -50.75
N ALA A 195 -16.75 5.37 -51.14
CA ALA A 195 -17.03 5.03 -52.53
C ALA A 195 -18.29 5.74 -53.06
N GLU A 196 -19.37 5.75 -52.27
CA GLU A 196 -20.62 6.44 -52.61
C GLU A 196 -20.41 7.94 -52.80
N ARG A 197 -19.67 8.60 -51.90
CA ARG A 197 -19.32 10.03 -52.07
C ARG A 197 -18.42 10.31 -53.26
N ALA A 198 -17.54 9.38 -53.63
CA ALA A 198 -16.71 9.52 -54.80
C ALA A 198 -17.53 9.39 -56.10
N GLU A 199 -18.55 8.53 -56.10
CA GLU A 199 -19.51 8.42 -57.20
C GLU A 199 -20.38 9.69 -57.30
N GLU A 200 -20.92 10.19 -56.19
CA GLU A 200 -21.68 11.45 -56.15
C GLU A 200 -20.83 12.65 -56.62
N ALA A 201 -19.57 12.72 -56.22
CA ALA A 201 -18.65 13.78 -56.65
C ALA A 201 -18.35 13.67 -58.16
N ALA A 202 -18.17 12.46 -58.69
CA ALA A 202 -17.96 12.24 -60.12
C ALA A 202 -19.22 12.55 -60.95
N GLU A 203 -20.42 12.34 -60.40
CA GLU A 203 -21.68 12.76 -61.03
C GLU A 203 -21.85 14.28 -60.99
N ALA A 204 -21.53 14.94 -59.88
CA ALA A 204 -21.55 16.39 -59.76
C ALA A 204 -20.54 17.07 -60.71
N GLU A 205 -19.36 16.47 -60.89
CA GLU A 205 -18.34 16.96 -61.82
C GLU A 205 -18.78 16.79 -63.29
N ARG A 206 -19.45 15.66 -63.62
CA ARG A 206 -20.08 15.49 -64.95
C ARG A 206 -21.22 16.47 -65.17
N ALA A 207 -22.03 16.76 -64.16
CA ALA A 207 -23.09 17.77 -64.23
C ALA A 207 -22.51 19.19 -64.41
N ALA A 208 -21.40 19.50 -63.74
CA ALA A 208 -20.66 20.75 -63.89
C ALA A 208 -19.98 20.87 -65.26
N GLN A 209 -19.56 19.77 -65.89
CA GLN A 209 -19.05 19.81 -67.26
C GLN A 209 -20.15 20.04 -68.32
N VAL A 210 -21.40 19.65 -68.03
CA VAL A 210 -22.56 19.94 -68.89
C VAL A 210 -23.03 21.39 -68.74
N ALA A 211 -22.87 21.98 -67.54
CA ALA A 211 -23.13 23.39 -67.28
C ALA A 211 -21.83 24.22 -67.46
N GLY A 212 -21.54 24.67 -68.67
CA GLY A 212 -20.35 25.48 -68.98
C GLY A 212 -20.14 26.70 -68.05
N PRO A 213 -18.90 27.21 -67.92
CA PRO A 213 -18.51 28.12 -66.85
C PRO A 213 -19.22 29.47 -66.95
N VAL A 214 -19.87 29.89 -65.85
CA VAL A 214 -20.43 31.24 -65.70
C VAL A 214 -19.29 32.20 -65.28
N PRO A 215 -18.99 33.26 -66.06
CA PRO A 215 -17.88 34.17 -65.78
C PRO A 215 -18.19 35.16 -64.65
N GLY A 216 -17.19 35.40 -63.80
CA GLY A 216 -17.09 36.59 -62.95
C GLY A 216 -17.47 36.35 -61.49
N LEU A 217 -16.45 36.13 -60.64
CA LEU A 217 -16.39 36.46 -59.22
C LEU A 217 -14.95 36.20 -58.76
N GLU A 218 -14.07 37.18 -58.96
CA GLU A 218 -12.73 37.17 -58.36
C GLU A 218 -12.84 37.61 -56.89
N PRO A 219 -12.33 36.84 -55.91
CA PRO A 219 -12.33 37.26 -54.51
C PRO A 219 -11.19 38.24 -54.20
N GLU A 220 -11.54 39.38 -53.61
CA GLU A 220 -10.69 40.56 -53.30
C GLU A 220 -9.61 40.34 -52.21
N TRP A 221 -9.09 39.13 -52.02
CA TRP A 221 -8.17 38.82 -50.91
C TRP A 221 -6.69 38.67 -51.34
N MET A 222 -6.33 39.17 -52.54
CA MET A 222 -4.93 39.37 -52.95
C MET A 222 -4.58 40.85 -52.93
N GLU A 223 -4.42 41.41 -51.72
CA GLU A 223 -3.58 42.59 -51.52
C GLU A 223 -2.46 42.22 -50.54
N SER A 224 -1.25 42.02 -51.08
CA SER A 224 -0.01 42.07 -50.33
C SER A 224 0.47 43.51 -50.25
N PRO A 225 0.98 43.97 -49.10
CA PRO A 225 1.93 45.07 -49.07
C PRO A 225 3.36 44.53 -49.05
N GLU A 226 4.12 44.93 -50.07
CA GLU A 226 5.58 44.85 -50.16
C GLU A 226 6.23 45.91 -49.24
N GLY A 227 7.33 45.53 -48.56
CA GLY A 227 8.56 46.28 -48.24
C GLY A 227 8.46 47.66 -47.54
N VAL A 228 9.35 48.09 -46.63
CA VAL A 228 10.77 47.79 -46.41
C VAL A 228 11.24 48.49 -45.12
N ASP A 229 12.11 47.78 -44.38
CA ASP A 229 13.31 48.21 -43.63
C ASP A 229 13.30 49.19 -42.43
N GLU A 230 14.32 48.93 -41.58
CA GLU A 230 14.84 49.66 -40.40
C GLU A 230 14.12 49.37 -39.06
N LEU A 231 14.70 48.75 -38.02
CA LEU A 231 16.08 48.63 -37.55
C LEU A 231 16.29 47.41 -36.61
N GLU A 232 17.44 46.78 -36.82
CA GLU A 232 18.41 46.24 -35.85
C GLU A 232 17.99 45.22 -34.77
N THR A 233 18.38 43.99 -35.10
CA THR A 233 18.71 42.85 -34.24
C THR A 233 19.77 43.20 -33.18
N GLU A 234 19.49 42.90 -31.91
CA GLU A 234 20.50 42.37 -31.00
C GLU A 234 20.01 41.03 -30.43
N VAL A 235 20.67 39.98 -30.89
CA VAL A 235 20.80 38.70 -30.19
C VAL A 235 22.30 38.54 -29.97
N SER A 236 22.72 38.58 -28.70
CA SER A 236 24.02 38.08 -28.21
C SER A 236 23.85 37.91 -26.70
N GLU A 237 23.60 36.70 -26.20
CA GLU A 237 24.58 35.62 -25.93
C GLU A 237 25.46 35.93 -24.69
N ALA A 238 25.45 34.97 -23.76
CA ALA A 238 26.33 34.79 -22.60
C ALA A 238 26.18 35.78 -21.42
N ASP A 239 25.74 35.30 -20.26
CA ASP A 239 26.65 34.94 -19.17
C ASP A 239 25.89 34.31 -17.97
N GLU A 240 26.11 33.03 -17.72
CA GLU A 240 26.21 32.51 -16.34
C GLU A 240 27.70 32.21 -16.17
N PRO A 241 28.34 32.66 -15.08
CA PRO A 241 28.43 31.76 -13.92
C PRO A 241 28.49 32.42 -12.53
N GLN A 242 27.72 31.81 -11.61
CA GLN A 242 28.04 31.54 -10.20
C GLN A 242 28.39 32.74 -9.25
N PRO A 243 28.80 32.47 -8.00
CA PRO A 243 27.92 32.34 -6.84
C PRO A 243 28.23 33.44 -5.79
N ASP A 244 27.23 33.89 -5.03
CA ASP A 244 27.57 34.61 -3.79
C ASP A 244 27.96 33.59 -2.71
N GLU A 245 29.24 33.26 -2.70
CA GLU A 245 29.95 32.80 -1.52
C GLU A 245 29.93 33.93 -0.49
N THR A 246 29.09 33.80 0.52
CA THR A 246 29.44 34.30 1.85
C THR A 246 29.98 33.11 2.65
N GLU A 247 31.23 32.72 2.38
CA GLU A 247 32.03 31.91 3.29
C GLU A 247 32.79 32.84 4.24
N ALA A 248 32.56 32.65 5.54
CA ALA A 248 33.59 32.48 6.57
C ALA A 248 32.98 32.74 7.95
N ASP A 249 32.47 31.68 8.58
CA ASP A 249 32.82 31.43 9.97
C ASP A 249 33.19 29.94 10.03
N GLU A 250 34.48 29.69 9.82
CA GLU A 250 35.04 28.36 10.02
C GLU A 250 34.87 27.95 11.48
N PRO A 251 34.67 26.64 11.74
CA PRO A 251 34.74 26.10 13.08
C PRO A 251 36.18 26.17 13.56
N ASP A 252 36.41 26.68 14.76
CA ASP A 252 37.71 26.61 15.44
C ASP A 252 38.06 25.14 15.78
N PRO A 253 39.20 24.59 15.31
CA PRO A 253 39.73 23.33 15.77
C PRO A 253 41.23 23.48 16.11
N GLU A 254 41.55 23.78 17.36
CA GLU A 254 42.77 23.26 18.01
C GLU A 254 42.34 22.66 19.35
N GLU A 255 42.23 21.34 19.47
CA GLU A 255 43.29 20.38 19.79
C GLU A 255 43.87 20.49 21.21
N LEU A 256 43.75 19.36 21.92
CA LEU A 256 44.63 18.84 22.99
C LEU A 256 44.40 19.44 24.40
N ASP A 257 44.13 18.68 25.46
CA ASP A 257 44.49 17.29 25.73
C ASP A 257 43.61 16.65 26.84
N PRO A 258 43.67 15.32 26.97
CA PRO A 258 42.87 14.49 27.85
C PRO A 258 43.50 14.32 29.25
N ASP A 259 42.79 13.55 30.07
CA ASP A 259 43.25 12.85 31.29
C ASP A 259 42.91 13.49 32.65
N GLY A 260 42.55 12.61 33.57
CA GLY A 260 41.98 12.84 34.89
C GLY A 260 40.51 12.40 34.93
N SER A 261 40.14 11.12 34.76
CA SER A 261 40.51 10.01 35.63
C SER A 261 40.65 10.43 37.10
N ASP A 262 39.53 10.50 37.83
CA ASP A 262 39.47 9.96 39.20
C ASP A 262 38.02 9.89 39.73
N LEU A 263 37.57 8.64 39.97
CA LEU A 263 36.87 8.13 41.16
C LEU A 263 35.66 8.95 41.70
N GLY A 264 34.46 8.40 41.83
CA GLY A 264 34.07 7.01 41.80
C GLY A 264 32.57 6.85 42.08
N GLU A 265 32.00 5.80 41.51
CA GLU A 265 30.90 5.04 42.09
C GLU A 265 31.51 3.99 43.07
N PRO A 266 30.75 3.28 43.93
CA PRO A 266 29.43 3.58 44.54
C PRO A 266 29.28 3.11 46.02
N GLU A 267 28.11 3.41 46.62
CA GLU A 267 27.39 2.66 47.70
C GLU A 267 27.98 2.65 49.15
N PRO A 268 27.24 2.21 50.21
CA PRO A 268 25.83 1.76 50.30
C PRO A 268 25.00 2.37 51.47
N ASP A 269 23.72 2.01 51.45
CA ASP A 269 22.77 1.84 52.56
C ASP A 269 23.40 1.43 53.91
N GLU A 270 23.09 2.13 55.00
CA GLU A 270 22.93 1.50 56.32
C GLU A 270 21.80 2.17 57.13
N SER A 271 20.89 1.29 57.51
CA SER A 271 19.84 1.44 58.48
C SER A 271 20.34 1.78 59.89
N ASP A 272 19.47 2.48 60.61
CA ASP A 272 19.17 2.28 62.04
C ASP A 272 20.04 2.99 63.09
N LEU A 273 19.33 3.36 64.18
CA LEU A 273 19.78 3.70 65.54
C LEU A 273 20.13 5.17 65.90
N GLY A 274 19.42 5.66 66.93
CA GLY A 274 19.86 6.73 67.84
C GLY A 274 18.82 7.83 68.05
N GLU A 275 17.81 7.62 68.89
CA GLU A 275 17.77 8.16 70.27
C GLU A 275 18.05 9.67 70.37
N SER A 276 17.00 10.46 70.62
CA SER A 276 16.89 11.53 71.65
C SER A 276 15.50 12.13 71.63
#